data_AF-A0A8S4PD84-F1
#
_entry.id   AF-A0A8S4PD84-F1
#
_cell.length_a   1.000
_cell.length_b   1.000
_cell.length_c   1.000
_cell.angle_alpha   90.00
_cell.angle_beta   90.00
_cell.angle_gamma   90.00
#
_symmetry.space_group_name_H-M   'P 1'
#
loop_
_entity.id
_entity.type
_entity.pdbx_description
1 polymer ?
#
loop_
_entity_poly.entity_id
_entity_poly.type
_entity_poly.pdbx_seq_one_letter_code
_entity_poly.pdbx_strand_id
1 'polypeptide(L)'
;LESNQLLIEIPEKYTEGNLPQQITQPLRCNIWGYTEKNCRTKMSSDINNGIELDEMTRSLADFFGMVHFTSKPSQEYADNMMVHQTLVTAMKNDVEENAEPISIDHFREFIDISRHTQVFLGKQAEKLIRGYYVSSRRVRAASVHDTAFPVSAVQTITSMAVAHAKLSMRKEAKAEDAVLAIYLYEEYITSRYGYSVLNVDPCPHIRDNNLDSYIGHKHNQHMQQFYVHLVRFCSIHAGEGEFTFHEE
;
A
#
# COMPACT_ATOMS: atom_id res chain seq x y z
N LEU A 1 -11.66 16.63 -1.44
CA LEU A 1 -12.34 15.35 -1.76
C LEU A 1 -12.97 14.67 -0.54
N GLU A 2 -12.84 15.25 0.66
CA GLU A 2 -13.34 14.65 1.91
C GLU A 2 -14.86 14.44 1.98
N SER A 3 -15.64 15.19 1.18
CA SER A 3 -17.10 15.05 1.12
C SER A 3 -17.60 13.95 0.18
N ASN A 4 -16.73 13.28 -0.59
CA ASN A 4 -17.10 12.35 -1.67
C ASN A 4 -18.15 12.92 -2.65
N GLN A 5 -18.22 14.24 -2.79
CA GLN A 5 -19.25 14.93 -3.55
C GLN A 5 -18.62 15.96 -4.49
N LEU A 6 -19.06 15.94 -5.75
CA LEU A 6 -18.77 16.94 -6.76
C LEU A 6 -19.95 17.90 -6.84
N LEU A 7 -19.68 19.19 -6.63
CA LEU A 7 -20.67 20.24 -6.84
C LEU A 7 -20.53 20.72 -8.28
N ILE A 8 -21.59 20.54 -9.06
CA ILE A 8 -21.68 20.94 -10.46
C ILE A 8 -22.60 22.15 -10.50
N GLU A 9 -22.07 23.29 -10.89
CA GLU A 9 -22.86 24.49 -11.15
C GLU A 9 -23.40 24.43 -12.58
N ILE A 10 -24.73 24.40 -12.72
CA ILE A 10 -25.40 24.46 -14.00
C ILE A 10 -25.58 25.94 -14.37
N PRO A 11 -24.98 26.39 -15.49
CA PRO A 11 -25.19 27.74 -15.99
C PRO A 11 -26.68 28.03 -16.28
N GLU A 12 -27.10 29.27 -16.01
CA GLU A 12 -28.49 29.74 -16.11
C GLU A 12 -29.18 29.41 -17.45
N LYS A 13 -28.40 29.38 -18.54
CA LYS A 13 -28.84 29.00 -19.90
C LYS A 13 -29.43 27.59 -20.03
N TYR A 14 -29.23 26.72 -19.03
CA TYR A 14 -29.73 25.33 -19.03
C TYR A 14 -30.75 25.06 -17.93
N THR A 15 -31.23 26.09 -17.22
CA THR A 15 -32.20 25.97 -16.13
C THR A 15 -33.48 26.72 -16.47
N GLU A 16 -34.65 26.10 -16.28
CA GLU A 16 -35.98 26.67 -16.61
C GLU A 16 -36.41 27.87 -15.73
N GLY A 17 -35.48 28.57 -15.09
CA GLY A 17 -35.78 29.65 -14.14
C GLY A 17 -34.78 30.81 -14.07
N ASN A 18 -33.80 30.93 -15.00
CA ASN A 18 -32.73 31.95 -14.96
C ASN A 18 -32.01 32.08 -13.60
N LEU A 19 -31.90 30.97 -12.86
CA LEU A 19 -31.21 30.91 -11.58
C LEU A 19 -30.16 29.80 -11.65
N PRO A 20 -28.91 30.06 -11.22
CA PRO A 20 -27.88 29.05 -11.22
C PRO A 20 -28.29 27.89 -10.30
N GLN A 21 -28.35 26.69 -10.85
CA GLN A 21 -28.70 25.48 -10.11
C GLN A 21 -27.42 24.73 -9.75
N GLN A 22 -27.26 24.39 -8.47
CA GLN A 22 -26.16 23.54 -8.01
C GLN A 22 -26.65 22.09 -7.87
N ILE A 23 -25.98 21.15 -8.54
CA ILE A 23 -26.22 19.71 -8.39
C ILE A 23 -25.04 19.09 -7.66
N THR A 24 -25.31 18.25 -6.67
CA THR A 24 -24.31 17.48 -5.95
C THR A 24 -24.30 16.03 -6.44
N GLN A 25 -23.17 15.55 -6.96
CA GLN A 25 -23.00 14.16 -7.39
C GLN A 25 -21.98 13.41 -6.54
N PRO A 26 -22.22 12.15 -6.13
CA PRO A 26 -21.25 11.37 -5.38
C PRO A 26 -20.10 10.90 -6.30
N LEU A 27 -18.87 11.21 -5.92
CA LEU A 27 -17.68 10.70 -6.59
C LEU A 27 -17.41 9.26 -6.11
N ARG A 28 -17.52 8.30 -7.03
CA ARG A 28 -17.29 6.86 -6.78
C ARG A 28 -16.14 6.34 -7.65
N CYS A 29 -14.98 6.99 -7.59
CA CYS A 29 -13.80 6.57 -8.33
C CYS A 29 -12.57 6.53 -7.43
N ASN A 30 -11.55 5.77 -7.87
CA ASN A 30 -10.23 5.77 -7.26
C ASN A 30 -9.31 6.67 -8.08
N ILE A 31 -8.45 7.43 -7.42
CA ILE A 31 -7.50 8.33 -8.07
C ILE A 31 -6.13 7.69 -8.04
N TRP A 32 -5.49 7.64 -9.19
CA TRP A 32 -4.10 7.21 -9.34
C TRP A 32 -3.33 8.42 -9.83
N GLY A 33 -2.25 8.75 -9.13
CA GLY A 33 -1.41 9.88 -9.43
C GLY A 33 0.01 9.40 -9.67
N TYR A 34 0.64 9.92 -10.72
CA TYR A 34 2.07 9.81 -10.93
C TYR A 34 2.65 11.22 -10.85
N THR A 35 3.69 11.39 -10.05
CA THR A 35 4.43 12.64 -9.96
C THR A 35 5.90 12.33 -10.14
N GLU A 36 6.54 13.06 -11.04
CA GLU A 36 7.98 13.03 -11.21
C GLU A 36 8.57 14.19 -10.40
N LYS A 37 9.48 13.87 -9.48
CA LYS A 37 10.30 14.93 -8.89
C LYS A 37 11.38 15.30 -9.89
N ASN A 38 11.52 16.59 -10.19
CA ASN A 38 12.77 17.16 -10.68
C ASN A 38 13.82 17.15 -9.55
N CYS A 39 14.21 15.95 -9.09
CA CYS A 39 15.28 15.79 -8.13
C CYS A 39 16.61 16.09 -8.84
N ARG A 40 17.11 17.32 -8.72
CA ARG A 40 18.56 17.53 -8.75
C ARG A 40 19.11 16.77 -7.55
N THR A 41 19.61 15.57 -7.80
CA THR A 41 20.22 14.68 -6.80
C THR A 41 21.34 15.42 -6.09
N LYS A 42 21.04 15.98 -4.90
CA LYS A 42 22.07 16.09 -3.89
C LYS A 42 22.34 14.64 -3.46
N MET A 43 23.53 14.15 -3.77
CA MET A 43 24.08 12.93 -3.17
C MET A 43 24.09 13.11 -1.65
N SER A 44 23.01 12.72 -0.99
CA SER A 44 22.98 12.47 0.44
C SER A 44 23.10 10.96 0.58
N SER A 45 24.27 10.52 1.01
CA SER A 45 24.67 9.13 1.26
C SER A 45 23.92 8.43 2.39
N ASP A 46 22.95 9.11 2.99
CA ASP A 46 22.41 8.69 4.27
C ASP A 46 21.09 7.96 4.05
N ILE A 47 21.19 6.63 4.05
CA ILE A 47 20.10 5.64 3.98
C ILE A 47 19.05 5.85 5.11
N ASN A 48 19.37 6.68 6.11
CA ASN A 48 18.55 6.93 7.30
C ASN A 48 17.75 8.23 7.27
N ASN A 49 17.86 9.04 6.22
CA ASN A 49 17.04 10.24 6.08
C ASN A 49 15.86 9.89 5.16
N GLY A 50 14.64 9.93 5.69
CA GLY A 50 13.41 9.75 4.91
C GLY A 50 13.40 10.64 3.66
N ILE A 51 12.60 10.28 2.66
CA ILE A 51 12.60 11.00 1.38
C ILE A 51 12.20 12.46 1.62
N GLU A 52 13.11 13.40 1.37
CA GLU A 52 12.80 14.83 1.40
C GLU A 52 11.76 15.15 0.32
N LEU A 53 10.49 15.21 0.74
CA LEU A 53 9.36 15.61 -0.07
C LEU A 53 9.24 17.13 -0.07
N ASP A 54 9.03 17.69 -1.26
CA ASP A 54 8.58 19.08 -1.38
C ASP A 54 7.23 19.24 -0.65
N GLU A 55 6.93 20.46 -0.22
CA GLU A 55 5.74 20.77 0.59
C GLU A 55 4.44 20.35 -0.12
N MET A 56 4.37 20.53 -1.44
CA MET A 56 3.26 20.05 -2.26
C MET A 56 3.15 18.52 -2.24
N THR A 57 4.25 17.80 -2.40
CA THR A 57 4.24 16.33 -2.42
C THR A 57 3.90 15.76 -1.05
N ARG A 58 4.32 16.44 0.03
CA ARG A 58 3.97 16.06 1.41
C ARG A 58 2.47 16.20 1.65
N SER A 59 1.90 17.35 1.26
CA SER A 59 0.46 17.60 1.34
C SER A 59 -0.35 16.59 0.52
N LEU A 60 0.08 16.31 -0.72
CA LEU A 60 -0.56 15.28 -1.55
C LEU A 60 -0.47 13.89 -0.90
N ALA A 61 0.69 13.52 -0.35
CA ALA A 61 0.88 12.23 0.30
C ALA A 61 0.00 12.02 1.54
N ASP A 62 -0.53 13.08 2.15
CA ASP A 62 -1.52 12.98 3.24
C ASP A 62 -2.93 12.67 2.75
N PHE A 63 -3.26 13.01 1.49
CA PHE A 63 -4.55 12.68 0.88
C PHE A 63 -4.61 11.25 0.32
N PHE A 64 -3.47 10.71 -0.10
CA PHE A 64 -3.38 9.33 -0.59
C PHE A 64 -3.25 8.36 0.58
N GLY A 65 -3.96 7.22 0.51
CA GLY A 65 -3.84 6.18 1.53
C GLY A 65 -2.42 5.60 1.63
N MET A 66 -1.74 5.47 0.49
CA MET A 66 -0.35 5.02 0.36
C MET A 66 0.31 5.70 -0.84
N VAL A 67 1.61 5.98 -0.74
CA VAL A 67 2.44 6.53 -1.82
C VAL A 67 3.71 5.70 -1.95
N HIS A 68 3.93 5.11 -3.11
CA HIS A 68 5.13 4.32 -3.37
C HIS A 68 6.22 5.20 -3.99
N PHE A 69 7.42 5.12 -3.42
CA PHE A 69 8.57 5.87 -3.90
C PHE A 69 9.50 4.94 -4.69
N THR A 70 9.77 5.31 -5.94
CA THR A 70 10.62 4.53 -6.86
C THR A 70 12.05 5.07 -6.97
N SER A 71 12.36 6.19 -6.31
CA SER A 71 13.70 6.78 -6.32
C SER A 71 14.64 5.99 -5.41
N LYS A 72 15.46 5.12 -5.99
CA LYS A 72 16.60 4.51 -5.32
C LYS A 72 17.88 4.88 -6.09
N PRO A 73 19.04 5.02 -5.41
CA PRO A 73 20.30 5.21 -6.11
C PRO A 73 20.50 4.03 -7.07
N SER A 74 20.91 4.36 -8.32
CA SER A 74 21.25 3.37 -9.35
C SER A 74 22.10 2.27 -8.71
N GLN A 75 21.55 1.06 -8.72
CA GLN A 75 22.28 -0.14 -8.40
C GLN A 75 22.67 -0.73 -9.74
N GLU A 76 23.96 -0.86 -10.00
CA GLU A 76 24.52 -1.44 -11.23
C GLU A 76 23.79 -2.73 -11.66
N TYR A 77 23.38 -3.53 -10.67
CA TYR A 77 22.55 -4.71 -10.86
C TYR A 77 21.19 -4.44 -11.52
N ALA A 78 20.44 -3.45 -11.04
CA ALA A 78 19.11 -3.12 -11.57
C ALA A 78 19.22 -2.57 -13.00
N ASP A 79 20.23 -1.76 -13.26
CA ASP A 79 20.52 -1.22 -14.60
C ASP A 79 20.88 -2.37 -15.57
N ASN A 80 21.74 -3.30 -15.14
CA ASN A 80 22.09 -4.49 -15.92
C ASN A 80 20.88 -5.39 -16.20
N MET A 81 20.01 -5.60 -15.21
CA MET A 81 18.78 -6.39 -15.38
C MET A 81 17.83 -5.71 -16.37
N MET A 82 17.65 -4.39 -16.28
CA MET A 82 16.84 -3.62 -17.22
C MET A 82 17.41 -3.69 -18.65
N VAL A 83 18.72 -3.55 -18.83
CA VAL A 83 19.39 -3.67 -20.14
C VAL A 83 19.16 -5.06 -20.71
N HIS A 84 19.40 -6.11 -19.90
CA HIS A 84 19.20 -7.50 -20.30
C HIS A 84 17.74 -7.75 -20.71
N GLN A 85 16.77 -7.33 -19.89
CA GLN A 85 15.35 -7.56 -20.17
C GLN A 85 14.86 -6.77 -21.39
N THR A 86 15.36 -5.55 -21.58
CA THR A 86 15.09 -4.74 -22.79
C THR A 86 15.65 -5.41 -24.04
N LEU A 87 16.88 -5.93 -23.97
CA LEU A 87 17.51 -6.65 -25.07
C LEU A 87 16.76 -7.93 -25.41
N VAL A 88 16.44 -8.77 -24.41
CA VAL A 88 15.66 -10.00 -24.60
C VAL A 88 14.32 -9.66 -25.24
N THR A 89 13.60 -8.65 -24.74
CA THR A 89 12.31 -8.24 -25.29
C THR A 89 12.43 -7.77 -26.74
N ALA A 90 13.48 -7.02 -27.08
CA ALA A 90 13.73 -6.57 -28.45
C ALA A 90 14.18 -7.68 -29.40
N MET A 91 14.79 -8.75 -28.87
CA MET A 91 15.26 -9.92 -29.63
C MET A 91 14.18 -11.01 -29.80
N LYS A 92 13.09 -10.96 -29.02
CA LYS A 92 11.94 -11.86 -29.22
C LYS A 92 11.34 -11.56 -30.60
N ASN A 93 11.48 -12.50 -31.53
CA ASN A 93 10.72 -12.49 -32.77
C ASN A 93 9.24 -12.73 -32.43
N ASP A 94 8.30 -12.11 -33.16
CA ASP A 94 6.83 -12.27 -32.99
C ASP A 94 6.34 -13.73 -32.99
N VAL A 95 7.21 -14.70 -33.27
CA VAL A 95 6.94 -16.14 -33.40
C VAL A 95 7.23 -16.93 -32.11
N GLU A 96 8.00 -16.39 -31.16
CA GLU A 96 8.10 -16.99 -29.83
C GLU A 96 6.94 -16.50 -28.95
N GLU A 97 5.77 -17.11 -29.17
CA GLU A 97 4.67 -17.13 -28.20
C GLU A 97 5.23 -17.68 -26.88
N ASN A 98 5.72 -16.78 -26.03
CA ASN A 98 5.72 -17.02 -24.61
C ASN A 98 4.24 -17.03 -24.26
N ALA A 99 3.62 -18.21 -24.33
CA ALA A 99 2.24 -18.39 -23.92
C ALA A 99 2.14 -17.85 -22.50
N GLU A 100 1.58 -16.65 -22.36
CA GLU A 100 1.33 -16.07 -21.05
C GLU A 100 0.50 -17.13 -20.31
N PRO A 101 0.92 -17.55 -19.11
CA PRO A 101 0.27 -18.66 -18.42
C PRO A 101 -1.20 -18.36 -18.11
N ILE A 102 -1.60 -17.09 -18.18
CA ILE A 102 -2.96 -16.60 -17.98
C ILE A 102 -3.29 -15.58 -19.07
N SER A 103 -4.34 -15.84 -19.85
CA SER A 103 -4.88 -14.87 -20.81
C SER A 103 -5.42 -13.62 -20.11
N ILE A 104 -5.24 -12.46 -20.74
CA ILE A 104 -5.76 -11.18 -20.25
C ILE A 104 -7.28 -11.20 -20.04
N ASP A 105 -8.04 -11.98 -20.82
CA ASP A 105 -9.49 -12.07 -20.68
C ASP A 105 -9.89 -12.85 -19.43
N HIS A 106 -9.20 -13.95 -19.13
CA HIS A 106 -9.38 -14.66 -17.86
C HIS A 106 -8.99 -13.80 -16.66
N PHE A 107 -7.93 -12.99 -16.80
CA PHE A 107 -7.53 -12.06 -15.74
C PHE A 107 -8.61 -10.99 -15.50
N ARG A 108 -9.20 -10.43 -16.57
CA ARG A 108 -10.32 -9.47 -16.47
C ARG A 108 -11.53 -10.08 -15.76
N GLU A 109 -11.94 -11.28 -16.17
CA GLU A 109 -13.06 -11.99 -15.56
C GLU A 109 -12.80 -12.28 -14.07
N PHE A 110 -11.59 -12.74 -13.73
CA PHE A 110 -11.19 -12.99 -12.35
C PHE A 110 -11.27 -11.72 -11.47
N ILE A 111 -10.78 -10.58 -11.97
CA ILE A 111 -10.86 -9.31 -11.25
C ILE A 111 -12.31 -8.85 -11.09
N ASP A 112 -13.15 -9.03 -12.12
CA ASP A 112 -14.56 -8.66 -12.04
C ASP A 112 -15.32 -9.48 -10.98
N ILE A 113 -15.07 -10.79 -10.93
CA ILE A 113 -15.62 -11.66 -9.88
C ILE A 113 -15.11 -11.22 -8.50
N SER A 114 -13.79 -11.04 -8.35
CA SER A 114 -13.14 -10.65 -7.09
C SER A 114 -13.69 -9.33 -6.56
N ARG A 115 -13.98 -8.36 -7.43
CA ARG A 115 -14.55 -7.06 -7.07
C ARG A 115 -15.90 -7.19 -6.37
N HIS A 116 -16.78 -8.05 -6.89
CA HIS A 116 -18.14 -8.23 -6.41
C HIS A 116 -18.27 -9.14 -5.18
N THR A 117 -17.21 -9.89 -4.85
CA THR A 117 -17.15 -10.68 -3.62
C THR A 117 -17.34 -9.79 -2.39
N GLN A 118 -18.35 -10.09 -1.57
CA GLN A 118 -18.54 -9.46 -0.27
C GLN A 118 -17.63 -10.13 0.76
N VAL A 119 -16.84 -9.32 1.44
CA VAL A 119 -15.84 -9.78 2.42
C VAL A 119 -16.05 -9.01 3.72
N PHE A 120 -16.10 -9.75 4.81
CA PHE A 120 -16.18 -9.19 6.15
C PHE A 120 -14.80 -9.22 6.81
N LEU A 121 -14.53 -8.26 7.68
CA LEU A 121 -13.31 -8.23 8.47
C LEU A 121 -13.44 -9.18 9.66
N GLY A 122 -12.59 -10.20 9.73
CA GLY A 122 -12.56 -11.11 10.86
C GLY A 122 -12.08 -10.43 12.15
N LYS A 123 -12.53 -10.91 13.31
CA LYS A 123 -12.22 -10.29 14.62
C LYS A 123 -10.71 -10.19 14.88
N GLN A 124 -9.96 -11.23 14.52
CA GLN A 124 -8.51 -11.23 14.71
C GLN A 124 -7.80 -10.24 13.79
N ALA A 125 -8.24 -10.14 12.53
CA ALA A 125 -7.73 -9.15 11.59
C ALA A 125 -7.99 -7.72 12.09
N GLU A 126 -9.22 -7.44 12.53
CA GLU A 126 -9.60 -6.15 13.11
C GLU A 126 -8.75 -5.80 14.33
N LYS A 127 -8.56 -6.76 15.22
CA LYS A 127 -7.73 -6.62 16.43
C LYS A 127 -6.28 -6.27 16.08
N LEU A 128 -5.68 -6.95 15.11
CA LEU A 128 -4.31 -6.65 14.66
C LEU A 128 -4.19 -5.24 14.08
N ILE A 129 -5.13 -4.83 13.23
CA ILE A 129 -5.10 -3.51 12.58
C ILE A 129 -5.23 -2.40 13.62
N ARG A 130 -6.19 -2.53 14.55
CA ARG A 130 -6.39 -1.56 15.64
C ARG A 130 -5.17 -1.52 16.57
N GLY A 131 -4.66 -2.69 16.95
CA GLY A 131 -3.49 -2.81 17.81
C GLY A 131 -2.25 -2.16 17.19
N TYR A 132 -2.01 -2.40 15.91
CA TYR A 132 -0.93 -1.78 15.15
C TYR A 132 -1.09 -0.26 15.10
N TYR A 133 -2.28 0.25 14.76
CA TYR A 133 -2.53 1.68 14.70
C TYR A 133 -2.23 2.39 16.02
N VAL A 134 -2.76 1.87 17.14
CA VAL A 134 -2.56 2.47 18.47
C VAL A 134 -1.08 2.42 18.87
N SER A 135 -0.44 1.27 18.66
CA SER A 135 0.96 1.06 19.01
C SER A 135 1.89 1.95 18.19
N SER A 136 1.70 1.99 16.87
CA SER A 136 2.48 2.84 15.96
C SER A 136 2.29 4.31 16.27
N ARG A 137 1.06 4.77 16.53
CA ARG A 137 0.80 6.17 16.91
C ARG A 137 1.51 6.56 18.20
N ARG A 138 1.51 5.69 19.22
CA ARG A 138 2.19 5.93 20.50
C ARG A 138 3.70 5.97 20.36
N VAL A 139 4.29 4.96 19.73
CA VAL A 139 5.74 4.84 19.58
C VAL A 139 6.29 5.97 18.71
N ARG A 140 5.60 6.32 17.61
CA ARG A 140 6.03 7.38 16.69
C ARG A 140 5.88 8.78 17.28
N ALA A 141 4.84 9.03 18.08
CA ALA A 141 4.69 10.29 18.82
C ALA A 141 5.73 10.43 19.95
N ALA A 142 6.16 9.32 20.56
CA ALA A 142 7.22 9.32 21.57
C ALA A 142 8.64 9.35 20.99
N SER A 143 8.79 9.21 19.66
CA SER A 143 10.08 9.19 18.99
C SER A 143 10.66 10.59 18.82
N VAL A 144 11.98 10.68 18.68
CA VAL A 144 12.72 11.94 18.45
C VAL A 144 12.23 12.70 17.21
N HIS A 145 11.60 12.00 16.26
CA HIS A 145 11.15 12.55 14.99
C HIS A 145 9.69 13.06 15.00
N ASP A 146 8.95 12.87 16.11
CA ASP A 146 7.52 13.24 16.28
C ASP A 146 6.70 13.06 14.98
N THR A 147 6.73 11.83 14.44
CA THR A 147 6.13 11.56 13.14
C THR A 147 4.63 11.34 13.30
N ALA A 148 3.83 12.25 12.73
CA ALA A 148 2.38 12.13 12.73
C ALA A 148 1.95 10.86 11.97
N PHE A 149 1.35 9.91 12.68
CA PHE A 149 0.82 8.69 12.07
C PHE A 149 -0.54 8.97 11.39
N PRO A 150 -0.71 8.65 10.10
CA PRO A 150 -1.92 9.02 9.35
C PRO A 150 -3.20 8.47 9.98
N VAL A 151 -4.22 9.31 10.12
CA VAL A 151 -5.54 8.89 10.64
C VAL A 151 -6.25 7.94 9.67
N SER A 152 -5.98 8.08 8.37
CA SER A 152 -6.47 7.18 7.32
C SER A 152 -5.84 5.78 7.34
N ALA A 153 -4.78 5.54 8.12
CA ALA A 153 -4.05 4.27 8.14
C ALA A 153 -4.96 3.06 8.39
N VAL A 154 -5.87 3.15 9.37
CA VAL A 154 -6.81 2.04 9.67
C VAL A 154 -7.68 1.72 8.46
N GLN A 155 -8.21 2.74 7.80
CA GLN A 155 -9.06 2.56 6.62
C GLN A 155 -8.27 1.96 5.45
N THR A 156 -7.07 2.44 5.20
CA THR A 156 -6.20 1.95 4.12
C THR A 156 -5.81 0.49 4.35
N ILE A 157 -5.31 0.16 5.55
CA ILE A 157 -4.88 -1.21 5.90
C ILE A 157 -6.08 -2.17 5.86
N THR A 158 -7.24 -1.75 6.40
CA THR A 158 -8.47 -2.55 6.33
C THR A 158 -8.88 -2.81 4.87
N SER A 159 -8.83 -1.79 4.02
CA SER A 159 -9.18 -1.92 2.60
C SER A 159 -8.22 -2.87 1.87
N MET A 160 -6.92 -2.83 2.19
CA MET A 160 -5.94 -3.76 1.64
C MET A 160 -6.17 -5.20 2.11
N ALA A 161 -6.41 -5.42 3.41
CA ALA A 161 -6.68 -6.76 3.93
C ALA A 161 -7.94 -7.37 3.29
N VAL A 162 -8.99 -6.56 3.14
CA VAL A 162 -10.21 -6.94 2.42
C VAL A 162 -9.95 -7.23 0.95
N ALA A 163 -9.14 -6.40 0.26
CA ALA A 163 -8.78 -6.63 -1.13
C ALA A 163 -7.97 -7.93 -1.30
N HIS A 164 -7.04 -8.23 -0.41
CA HIS A 164 -6.28 -9.48 -0.43
C HIS A 164 -7.18 -10.71 -0.21
N ALA A 165 -8.15 -10.63 0.70
CA ALA A 165 -9.17 -11.66 0.88
C ALA A 165 -10.09 -11.82 -0.35
N LYS A 166 -10.45 -10.73 -1.03
CA LYS A 166 -11.19 -10.77 -2.31
C LYS A 166 -10.40 -11.47 -3.41
N LEU A 167 -9.13 -11.14 -3.58
CA LEU A 167 -8.22 -11.81 -4.52
C LEU A 167 -8.00 -13.28 -4.15
N SER A 168 -8.06 -13.61 -2.86
CA SER A 168 -8.06 -15.00 -2.38
C SER A 168 -9.40 -15.71 -2.53
N MET A 169 -10.42 -15.06 -3.12
CA MET A 169 -11.79 -15.58 -3.27
C MET A 169 -12.45 -16.01 -1.95
N ARG A 170 -12.06 -15.37 -0.83
CA ARG A 170 -12.61 -15.63 0.50
C ARG A 170 -13.69 -14.62 0.86
N LYS A 171 -14.58 -15.01 1.77
CA LYS A 171 -15.66 -14.15 2.32
C LYS A 171 -15.29 -13.47 3.64
N GLU A 172 -14.15 -13.82 4.20
CA GLU A 172 -13.64 -13.26 5.46
C GLU A 172 -12.16 -12.94 5.32
N ALA A 173 -11.79 -11.72 5.71
CA ALA A 173 -10.41 -11.30 5.88
C ALA A 173 -9.88 -11.81 7.22
N LYS A 174 -8.86 -12.66 7.14
CA LYS A 174 -8.23 -13.35 8.26
C LYS A 174 -7.01 -12.58 8.78
N ALA A 175 -6.39 -13.09 9.83
CA ALA A 175 -5.20 -12.49 10.42
C ALA A 175 -4.07 -12.34 9.39
N GLU A 176 -3.88 -13.30 8.49
CA GLU A 176 -2.81 -13.28 7.48
C GLU A 176 -2.98 -12.11 6.50
N ASP A 177 -4.22 -11.75 6.17
CA ASP A 177 -4.52 -10.59 5.33
C ASP A 177 -4.13 -9.28 6.01
N ALA A 178 -4.44 -9.17 7.30
CA ALA A 178 -4.09 -8.01 8.11
C ALA A 178 -2.57 -7.91 8.27
N VAL A 179 -1.87 -9.03 8.49
CA VAL A 179 -0.41 -9.09 8.60
C VAL A 179 0.26 -8.59 7.33
N LEU A 180 -0.16 -9.10 6.16
CA LEU A 180 0.37 -8.65 4.88
C LEU A 180 0.08 -7.16 4.63
N ALA A 181 -1.14 -6.71 4.89
CA ALA A 181 -1.52 -5.32 4.73
C ALA A 181 -0.71 -4.38 5.64
N ILE A 182 -0.47 -4.78 6.90
CA ILE A 182 0.34 -4.03 7.86
C ILE A 182 1.81 -4.02 7.42
N TYR A 183 2.34 -5.15 6.92
CA TYR A 183 3.71 -5.22 6.40
C TYR A 183 3.92 -4.22 5.25
N LEU A 184 3.04 -4.24 4.24
CA LEU A 184 3.11 -3.32 3.10
C LEU A 184 2.93 -1.85 3.53
N TYR A 185 2.06 -1.59 4.51
CA TYR A 185 1.88 -0.25 5.04
C TYR A 185 3.10 0.23 5.81
N GLU A 186 3.72 -0.63 6.61
CA GLU A 186 4.94 -0.31 7.34
C GLU A 186 6.12 -0.07 6.38
N GLU A 187 6.22 -0.83 5.29
CA GLU A 187 7.20 -0.56 4.22
C GLU A 187 7.00 0.83 3.58
N TYR A 188 5.74 1.20 3.32
CA TYR A 188 5.38 2.55 2.86
C TYR A 188 5.79 3.63 3.88
N ILE A 189 5.39 3.47 5.13
CA ILE A 189 5.69 4.44 6.20
C ILE A 189 7.20 4.57 6.41
N THR A 190 7.94 3.45 6.33
CA THR A 190 9.40 3.46 6.43
C THR A 190 10.03 4.18 5.26
N SER A 191 9.55 3.97 4.04
CA SER A 191 10.00 4.73 2.87
C SER A 191 9.72 6.23 3.00
N ARG A 192 8.61 6.60 3.64
CA ARG A 192 8.19 7.99 3.83
C ARG A 192 8.99 8.72 4.90
N TYR A 193 9.22 8.11 6.06
CA TYR A 193 9.85 8.75 7.21
C TYR A 193 11.29 8.32 7.49
N GLY A 194 11.78 7.27 6.82
CA GLY A 194 13.13 6.73 6.99
C GLY A 194 13.31 5.80 8.20
N TYR A 195 12.22 5.44 8.90
CA TYR A 195 12.30 4.59 10.09
C TYR A 195 11.07 3.69 10.26
N SER A 196 11.35 2.42 10.56
CA SER A 196 10.36 1.38 10.88
C SER A 196 10.30 1.09 12.37
N VAL A 197 9.09 1.00 12.93
CA VAL A 197 8.87 0.53 14.31
C VAL A 197 8.84 -1.00 14.42
N LEU A 198 8.75 -1.70 13.28
CA LEU A 198 8.73 -3.15 13.18
C LEU A 198 9.98 -3.71 12.45
N ASN A 199 11.00 -2.88 12.21
CA ASN A 199 12.21 -3.23 11.45
C ASN A 199 11.91 -3.77 10.03
N VAL A 200 10.96 -3.14 9.33
CA VAL A 200 10.65 -3.45 7.92
C VAL A 200 11.43 -2.49 7.03
N ASP A 201 12.34 -3.03 6.22
CA ASP A 201 13.12 -2.25 5.27
C ASP A 201 12.47 -2.24 3.87
N PRO A 202 12.42 -1.09 3.18
CA PRO A 202 11.94 -1.01 1.81
C PRO A 202 12.79 -1.83 0.84
N CYS A 203 12.27 -2.95 0.37
CA CYS A 203 13.03 -3.90 -0.43
C CYS A 203 12.70 -3.74 -1.93
N PRO A 204 13.69 -3.69 -2.85
CA PRO A 204 13.39 -3.82 -4.27
C PRO A 204 12.75 -5.19 -4.55
N HIS A 205 11.63 -5.19 -5.26
CA HIS A 205 10.69 -6.31 -5.24
C HIS A 205 11.12 -7.57 -6.00
N ILE A 206 12.22 -7.58 -6.75
CA ILE A 206 12.75 -8.81 -7.35
C ILE A 206 14.27 -8.68 -7.51
N ARG A 207 15.03 -9.46 -6.74
CA ARG A 207 16.46 -9.73 -7.00
C ARG A 207 16.63 -11.22 -7.30
N ASP A 208 17.44 -11.53 -8.31
CA ASP A 208 18.03 -12.85 -8.59
C ASP A 208 17.06 -14.03 -8.80
N ASN A 209 16.00 -13.85 -9.59
CA ASN A 209 15.05 -14.93 -9.91
C ASN A 209 14.52 -15.68 -8.66
N ASN A 210 14.60 -15.04 -7.48
CA ASN A 210 14.32 -15.63 -6.17
C ASN A 210 12.83 -15.52 -5.87
N LEU A 211 12.01 -16.04 -6.79
CA LEU A 211 10.56 -15.97 -6.68
C LEU A 211 10.05 -16.57 -5.35
N ASP A 212 10.76 -17.57 -4.82
CA ASP A 212 10.48 -18.22 -3.53
C ASP A 212 10.59 -17.27 -2.32
N SER A 213 11.42 -16.22 -2.37
CA SER A 213 11.45 -15.20 -1.30
C SER A 213 10.24 -14.27 -1.30
N TYR A 214 9.50 -14.20 -2.41
CA TYR A 214 8.37 -13.27 -2.57
C TYR A 214 7.01 -13.95 -2.57
N ILE A 215 6.90 -15.16 -3.14
CA ILE A 215 5.62 -15.88 -3.25
C ILE A 215 5.69 -17.35 -2.80
N GLY A 216 6.80 -17.74 -2.14
CA GLY A 216 7.05 -19.13 -1.75
C GLY A 216 7.18 -19.37 -0.24
N HIS A 217 7.80 -20.49 0.13
CA HIS A 217 7.86 -20.94 1.53
C HIS A 217 8.64 -19.98 2.42
N LYS A 218 9.70 -19.37 1.87
CA LYS A 218 10.49 -18.36 2.58
C LYS A 218 9.67 -17.12 2.89
N HIS A 219 8.84 -16.67 1.95
CA HIS A 219 7.93 -15.56 2.20
C HIS A 219 6.94 -15.90 3.33
N ASN A 220 6.34 -17.09 3.29
CA ASN A 220 5.41 -17.53 4.33
C ASN A 220 6.07 -17.59 5.71
N GLN A 221 7.29 -18.11 5.80
CA GLN A 221 8.05 -18.13 7.05
C GLN A 221 8.37 -16.72 7.55
N HIS A 222 8.74 -15.81 6.64
CA HIS A 222 8.97 -14.41 6.97
C HIS A 222 7.70 -13.72 7.48
N MET A 223 6.55 -13.95 6.85
CA MET A 223 5.26 -13.42 7.31
C MET A 223 4.86 -13.98 8.69
N GLN A 224 5.16 -15.24 8.99
CA GLN A 224 4.94 -15.82 10.32
C GLN A 224 5.84 -15.16 11.38
N GLN A 225 7.11 -14.93 11.07
CA GLN A 225 8.03 -14.21 11.97
C GLN A 225 7.56 -12.77 12.21
N PHE A 226 7.13 -12.09 11.14
CA PHE A 226 6.57 -10.75 11.22
C PHE A 226 5.28 -10.72 12.05
N TYR A 227 4.41 -11.73 11.92
CA TYR A 227 3.20 -11.85 12.75
C TYR A 227 3.53 -11.93 14.25
N VAL A 228 4.50 -12.76 14.64
CA VAL A 228 4.94 -12.87 16.05
C VAL A 228 5.48 -11.53 16.56
N HIS A 229 6.30 -10.85 15.76
CA HIS A 229 6.80 -9.52 16.09
C HIS A 229 5.67 -8.48 16.24
N LEU A 230 4.70 -8.49 15.33
CA LEU A 230 3.56 -7.60 15.34
C LEU A 230 2.69 -7.81 16.59
N VAL A 231 2.38 -9.06 16.94
CA VAL A 231 1.62 -9.40 18.15
C VAL A 231 2.35 -8.91 19.39
N ARG A 232 3.67 -9.15 19.48
CA ARG A 232 4.49 -8.66 20.58
C ARG A 232 4.49 -7.14 20.65
N PHE A 233 4.68 -6.46 19.53
CA PHE A 233 4.62 -5.01 19.44
C PHE A 233 3.29 -4.45 19.95
N CYS A 234 2.18 -5.02 19.49
CA CYS A 234 0.84 -4.66 19.96
C CYS A 234 0.66 -4.90 21.47
N SER A 235 1.15 -6.02 22.00
CA SER A 235 1.03 -6.33 23.43
C SER A 235 1.77 -5.32 24.32
N ILE A 236 2.95 -4.84 23.88
CA ILE A 236 3.76 -3.89 24.64
C ILE A 236 3.17 -2.47 24.56
N HIS A 237 2.63 -2.07 23.40
CA HIS A 237 2.34 -0.67 23.12
C HIS A 237 0.85 -0.33 22.98
N ALA A 238 -0.06 -1.29 22.76
CA ALA A 238 -1.50 -1.00 22.61
C ALA A 238 -2.22 -0.78 23.96
N GLY A 239 -1.62 -1.19 25.08
CA GLY A 239 -2.15 -1.04 26.45
C GLY A 239 -2.86 -2.31 26.98
N GLU A 240 -2.84 -2.50 28.29
CA GLU A 240 -3.13 -3.78 28.99
C GLU A 240 -4.59 -4.29 28.93
N GLY A 241 -5.51 -3.62 28.22
CA GLY A 241 -6.96 -3.91 28.33
C GLY A 241 -7.61 -4.74 27.21
N GLU A 242 -7.07 -4.75 25.99
CA GLU A 242 -7.84 -5.24 24.81
C GLU A 242 -7.12 -6.29 23.95
N PHE A 243 -5.82 -6.54 24.18
CA PHE A 243 -4.96 -7.24 23.21
C PHE A 243 -4.34 -8.56 23.71
N THR A 244 -5.10 -9.42 24.40
CA THR A 244 -4.71 -10.84 24.57
C THR A 244 -4.99 -11.62 23.29
N PHE A 245 -3.94 -11.95 22.53
CA PHE A 245 -4.06 -12.85 21.39
C PHE A 245 -4.02 -14.28 21.94
N HIS A 246 -5.18 -14.96 21.98
CA HIS A 246 -5.22 -16.38 22.28
C HIS A 246 -4.79 -17.15 21.02
N GLU A 247 -3.77 -17.97 21.16
CA GLU A 247 -3.43 -19.01 20.17
C GLU A 247 -4.60 -20.01 20.15
N GLU A 248 -5.32 -20.09 19.03
CA GLU A 248 -6.17 -21.24 18.68
C GLU A 248 -5.43 -22.15 17.71
#